data_AF-A0A350G2T7-F1
#
_entry.id   AF-A0A350G2T7-F1
#
_cell.length_a   1.000
_cell.length_b   1.000
_cell.length_c   1.000
_cell.angle_alpha   90.00
_cell.angle_beta   90.00
_cell.angle_gamma   90.00
#
_symmetry.space_group_name_H-M   'P 1'
#
loop_
_entity.id
_entity.type
_entity.pdbx_description
1 polymer ?
#
loop_
_entity_poly.entity_id
_entity_poly.type
_entity_poly.pdbx_seq_one_letter_code
_entity_poly.pdbx_strand_id
1 'polypeptide(L)'
;MKSFSFNDAIRFRLATQQEDNRAKVQVFFGVFAGVLLRWLYGIVVDVVKGNPWNFGNWSIIIARLVIALISTVFVFSGYWGKVKDQPLGMRFLNSLVYGFSIDALVGPWTY
;
A
#
# COMPACT_ATOMS: atom_id res chain seq x y z
N MET A 1 -36.48 26.13 8.16
CA MET A 1 -35.95 24.83 7.69
C MET A 1 -35.53 25.02 6.23
N LYS A 2 -34.23 25.09 5.93
CA LYS A 2 -33.74 25.20 4.55
C LYS A 2 -33.84 23.81 3.91
N SER A 3 -34.62 23.65 2.85
CA SER A 3 -34.80 22.36 2.21
C SER A 3 -33.46 21.89 1.63
N PHE A 4 -33.08 20.67 1.95
CA PHE A 4 -31.96 19.98 1.30
C PHE A 4 -32.31 19.87 -0.19
N SER A 5 -31.65 20.66 -1.04
CA SER A 5 -31.92 20.63 -2.47
C SER A 5 -31.20 19.45 -3.12
N PHE A 6 -31.74 18.92 -4.21
CA PHE A 6 -31.11 17.85 -4.99
C PHE A 6 -29.68 18.19 -5.41
N ASN A 7 -29.39 19.47 -5.63
CA ASN A 7 -28.07 19.98 -5.99
C ASN A 7 -27.05 19.86 -4.84
N ASP A 8 -27.50 20.05 -3.59
CA ASP A 8 -26.65 19.83 -2.40
C ASP A 8 -26.33 18.36 -2.20
N ALA A 9 -27.29 17.47 -2.47
CA ALA A 9 -27.08 16.02 -2.39
C ALA A 9 -26.05 15.53 -3.42
N ILE A 10 -26.09 16.06 -4.66
CA ILE A 10 -25.09 15.74 -5.70
C ILE A 10 -23.70 16.25 -5.29
N ARG A 11 -23.60 17.48 -4.78
CA ARG A 11 -22.32 18.08 -4.35
C ARG A 11 -21.73 17.34 -3.15
N PHE A 12 -22.56 16.91 -2.21
CA PHE A 12 -22.16 16.11 -1.06
C PHE A 12 -21.68 14.71 -1.50
N ARG A 13 -22.36 14.09 -2.48
CA ARG A 13 -21.95 12.80 -3.04
C ARG A 13 -20.62 12.89 -3.81
N LEU A 14 -20.40 13.96 -4.55
CA LEU A 14 -19.13 14.21 -5.26
C LEU A 14 -17.97 14.45 -4.28
N ALA A 15 -18.19 15.25 -3.23
CA ALA A 15 -17.18 15.51 -2.21
C ALA A 15 -16.81 14.24 -1.44
N THR A 16 -17.80 13.44 -1.05
CA THR A 16 -17.56 12.15 -0.38
C THR A 16 -16.87 11.14 -1.30
N GLN A 17 -17.19 11.09 -2.60
CA GLN A 17 -16.45 10.25 -3.57
C GLN A 17 -14.99 10.69 -3.76
N GLN A 18 -14.72 12.00 -3.74
CA GLN A 18 -13.36 12.51 -3.88
C GLN A 18 -12.51 12.20 -2.64
N GLU A 19 -13.07 12.34 -1.43
CA GLU A 19 -12.40 11.92 -0.20
C GLU A 19 -12.17 10.41 -0.16
N ASP A 20 -13.14 9.62 -0.59
CA ASP A 20 -13.04 8.16 -0.67
C ASP A 20 -11.94 7.72 -1.66
N ASN A 21 -11.84 8.37 -2.82
CA ASN A 21 -10.76 8.10 -3.78
C ASN A 21 -9.37 8.47 -3.22
N ARG A 22 -9.24 9.61 -2.53
CA ARG A 22 -7.98 9.99 -1.88
C ARG A 22 -7.57 8.97 -0.82
N ALA A 23 -8.53 8.49 -0.03
CA ALA A 23 -8.30 7.46 0.97
C ALA A 23 -7.87 6.12 0.34
N LYS A 24 -8.50 5.70 -0.75
CA LYS A 24 -8.11 4.50 -1.50
C LYS A 24 -6.69 4.58 -2.03
N VAL A 25 -6.35 5.68 -2.68
CA VAL A 25 -5.00 5.93 -3.21
C VAL A 25 -3.97 5.91 -2.07
N GLN A 26 -4.28 6.52 -0.93
CA GLN A 26 -3.42 6.52 0.25
C GLN A 26 -3.16 5.10 0.78
N VAL A 27 -4.19 4.27 0.90
CA VAL A 27 -4.04 2.87 1.36
C VAL A 27 -3.26 2.05 0.33
N PHE A 28 -3.56 2.22 -0.95
CA PHE A 28 -2.84 1.53 -2.03
C PHE A 28 -1.33 1.85 -1.97
N PHE A 29 -0.97 3.14 -1.91
CA PHE A 29 0.43 3.54 -1.80
C PHE A 29 1.06 3.14 -0.46
N GLY A 30 0.30 3.14 0.63
CA GLY A 30 0.77 2.63 1.92
C GLY A 30 1.18 1.17 1.81
N VAL A 31 0.29 0.30 1.32
CA VAL A 31 0.58 -1.12 1.09
C VAL A 31 1.78 -1.30 0.16
N PHE A 32 1.78 -0.62 -0.99
CA PHE A 32 2.86 -0.73 -1.99
C PHE A 32 4.21 -0.32 -1.41
N ALA A 33 4.26 0.82 -0.69
CA ALA A 33 5.46 1.27 -0.02
C ALA A 33 5.92 0.28 1.05
N GLY A 34 4.99 -0.31 1.81
CA GLY A 34 5.29 -1.35 2.80
C GLY A 34 5.97 -2.57 2.20
N VAL A 35 5.47 -3.05 1.05
CA VAL A 35 6.09 -4.17 0.31
C VAL A 35 7.50 -3.81 -0.18
N LEU A 36 7.69 -2.63 -0.75
CA LEU A 36 9.02 -2.18 -1.18
C LEU A 36 10.00 -1.99 -0.01
N LEU A 37 9.52 -1.47 1.13
CA LEU A 37 10.30 -1.33 2.35
C LEU A 37 10.79 -2.68 2.87
N ARG A 38 9.97 -3.73 2.77
CA ARG A 38 10.37 -5.08 3.15
C ARG A 38 11.46 -5.64 2.24
N TRP A 39 11.39 -5.37 0.94
CA TRP A 39 12.44 -5.73 -0.01
C TRP A 39 13.75 -5.00 0.30
N LEU A 40 13.70 -3.67 0.50
CA LEU A 40 14.86 -2.87 0.90
C LEU A 40 15.46 -3.35 2.21
N TYR A 41 14.62 -3.69 3.20
CA TYR A 41 15.07 -4.25 4.47
C TYR A 41 15.87 -5.56 4.26
N GLY A 42 15.43 -6.43 3.34
CA GLY A 42 16.17 -7.65 3.00
C GLY A 42 17.59 -7.35 2.50
N ILE A 43 17.74 -6.40 1.58
CA ILE A 43 19.03 -5.99 1.04
C ILE A 43 19.93 -5.41 2.14
N VAL A 44 19.38 -4.56 3.02
CA VAL A 44 20.12 -4.00 4.16
C VAL A 44 20.60 -5.12 5.09
N VAL A 45 19.75 -6.11 5.39
CA VAL A 45 20.13 -7.25 6.22
C VAL A 45 21.28 -8.04 5.60
N ASP A 46 21.27 -8.24 4.28
CA ASP A 46 22.36 -8.94 3.59
C ASP A 46 23.66 -8.14 3.61
N VAL A 47 23.57 -6.82 3.50
CA VAL A 47 24.74 -5.91 3.64
C VAL A 47 25.31 -5.96 5.05
N VAL A 48 24.46 -5.94 6.08
CA VAL A 48 24.90 -6.06 7.49
C VAL A 48 25.58 -7.42 7.75
N LYS A 49 25.22 -8.47 7.01
CA LYS A 49 25.87 -9.78 7.06
C LYS A 49 27.21 -9.84 6.30
N GLY A 50 27.66 -8.74 5.71
CA GLY A 50 28.95 -8.65 5.00
C GLY A 50 28.87 -8.85 3.49
N ASN A 51 27.68 -8.93 2.90
CA ASN A 51 27.52 -8.95 1.44
C ASN A 51 27.58 -7.52 0.86
N PRO A 52 27.95 -7.35 -0.43
CA PRO A 52 27.87 -6.06 -1.09
C PRO A 52 26.41 -5.63 -1.32
N TRP A 53 26.19 -4.33 -1.54
CA TRP A 53 24.91 -3.80 -1.98
C TRP A 53 24.51 -4.42 -3.32
N ASN A 54 23.59 -5.39 -3.28
CA ASN A 54 23.13 -6.10 -4.45
C ASN A 54 21.60 -6.07 -4.53
N PHE A 55 21.08 -5.31 -5.49
CA PHE A 55 19.65 -5.23 -5.80
C PHE A 55 19.21 -6.27 -6.83
N GLY A 56 20.15 -7.07 -7.35
CA GLY A 56 19.98 -7.95 -8.49
C GLY A 56 20.10 -7.22 -9.83
N ASN A 57 20.00 -8.00 -10.91
CA ASN A 57 19.95 -7.44 -12.26
C ASN A 57 18.60 -6.77 -12.54
N TRP A 58 18.52 -5.96 -13.60
CA TRP A 58 17.30 -5.25 -14.00
C TRP A 58 16.05 -6.13 -14.09
N SER A 59 16.19 -7.37 -14.57
CA SER A 59 15.08 -8.34 -14.63
C SER A 59 14.52 -8.69 -13.24
N ILE A 60 15.37 -8.79 -12.22
CA ILE A 60 14.97 -9.07 -10.83
C ILE A 60 14.22 -7.86 -10.27
N ILE A 61 14.73 -6.65 -10.50
CA ILE A 61 14.10 -5.42 -10.06
C ILE A 61 12.70 -5.28 -10.68
N ILE A 62 12.56 -5.51 -11.98
CA ILE A 62 11.25 -5.46 -12.67
C ILE A 62 10.31 -6.53 -12.11
N ALA A 63 10.79 -7.77 -11.92
CA ALA A 63 9.99 -8.84 -11.33
C ALA A 63 9.50 -8.47 -9.92
N ARG A 64 10.35 -7.86 -9.09
CA ARG A 64 9.99 -7.38 -7.75
C ARG A 64 8.92 -6.30 -7.80
N LEU A 65 9.01 -5.34 -8.74
CA LEU A 65 7.98 -4.32 -8.91
C LEU A 65 6.63 -4.90 -9.35
N VAL A 66 6.65 -5.86 -10.28
CA VAL A 66 5.43 -6.53 -10.75
C VAL A 66 4.78 -7.33 -9.62
N ILE A 67 5.56 -8.11 -8.87
CA ILE A 67 5.06 -8.86 -7.71
C ILE A 67 4.53 -7.90 -6.65
N ALA A 68 5.23 -6.80 -6.36
CA ALA A 68 4.77 -5.80 -5.41
C ALA A 68 3.43 -5.18 -5.82
N LEU A 69 3.24 -4.90 -7.11
CA LEU A 69 1.95 -4.41 -7.64
C LEU A 69 0.84 -5.46 -7.49
N ILE A 70 1.10 -6.72 -7.84
CA ILE A 70 0.13 -7.81 -7.71
C ILE A 70 -0.27 -7.97 -6.24
N SER A 71 0.71 -8.11 -5.34
CA SER A 71 0.48 -8.23 -3.90
C SER A 71 -0.30 -7.03 -3.36
N THR A 72 0.02 -5.81 -3.82
CA THR A 72 -0.69 -4.60 -3.41
C THR A 72 -2.16 -4.65 -3.82
N VAL A 73 -2.47 -5.06 -5.05
CA VAL A 73 -3.87 -5.17 -5.51
C VAL A 73 -4.65 -6.18 -4.68
N PHE A 74 -4.08 -7.37 -4.43
CA PHE A 74 -4.71 -8.42 -3.61
C PHE A 74 -4.92 -7.98 -2.15
N VAL A 75 -3.91 -7.37 -1.56
CA VAL A 75 -3.99 -6.87 -0.18
C VAL A 75 -5.01 -5.74 -0.10
N PHE A 76 -4.96 -4.79 -1.03
CA PHE A 76 -5.88 -3.67 -1.08
C PHE A 76 -7.35 -4.15 -1.17
N SER A 77 -7.66 -5.13 -2.01
CA SER A 77 -9.03 -5.63 -2.15
C SER A 77 -9.60 -6.23 -0.86
N GLY A 78 -8.78 -6.94 -0.08
CA GLY A 78 -9.20 -7.53 1.20
C GLY A 78 -9.10 -6.58 2.40
N TYR A 79 -8.22 -5.58 2.32
CA TYR A 79 -7.86 -4.71 3.44
C TYR A 79 -8.66 -3.41 3.46
N TRP A 80 -9.01 -2.86 2.30
CA TRP A 80 -9.71 -1.59 2.17
C TRP A 80 -10.95 -1.48 3.06
N GLY A 81 -11.79 -2.51 3.07
CA GLY A 81 -13.00 -2.56 3.88
C GLY A 81 -12.77 -2.44 5.39
N LYS A 82 -11.57 -2.78 5.88
CA LYS A 82 -11.19 -2.72 7.30
C LYS A 82 -10.61 -1.37 7.72
N VAL A 83 -10.08 -0.59 6.78
CA VAL A 83 -9.37 0.66 7.09
C VAL A 83 -10.02 1.92 6.55
N LYS A 84 -11.09 1.80 5.77
CA LYS A 84 -11.83 2.94 5.21
C LYS A 84 -12.26 3.96 6.28
N ASP A 85 -12.64 3.48 7.46
CA ASP A 85 -13.19 4.30 8.55
C ASP A 85 -12.11 4.79 9.54
N GLN A 86 -10.83 4.49 9.28
CA GLN A 86 -9.73 4.90 10.16
C GLN A 86 -9.26 6.33 9.89
N PRO A 87 -8.74 7.03 10.93
CA PRO A 87 -8.11 8.34 10.77
C PRO A 87 -6.96 8.30 9.76
N LEU A 88 -6.77 9.41 9.05
CA LEU A 88 -5.89 9.50 7.87
C LEU A 88 -4.45 9.04 8.14
N GLY A 89 -3.86 9.41 9.28
CA GLY A 89 -2.50 8.99 9.65
C GLY A 89 -2.39 7.50 10.00
N MET A 90 -3.33 6.97 10.79
CA MET A 90 -3.38 5.54 11.14
C MET A 90 -3.63 4.67 9.92
N ARG A 91 -4.51 5.10 9.01
CA ARG A 91 -4.81 4.35 7.78
C ARG A 91 -3.56 4.14 6.93
N PHE A 92 -2.72 5.16 6.77
CA PHE A 92 -1.45 5.03 6.05
C PHE A 92 -0.45 4.13 6.77
N LEU A 93 -0.23 4.35 8.07
CA LEU A 93 0.70 3.53 8.84
C LEU A 93 0.28 2.06 8.88
N ASN A 94 -1.02 1.80 9.10
CA ASN A 94 -1.56 0.46 9.14
C ASN A 94 -1.44 -0.24 7.78
N SER A 95 -1.74 0.47 6.69
CA SER A 95 -1.55 -0.08 5.33
C SER A 95 -0.08 -0.37 5.01
N LEU A 96 0.84 0.49 5.44
CA LEU A 96 2.28 0.27 5.30
C LEU A 96 2.75 -0.96 6.07
N VAL A 97 2.40 -1.06 7.36
CA VAL A 97 2.73 -2.21 8.20
C VAL A 97 2.13 -3.50 7.62
N TYR A 98 0.90 -3.43 7.13
CA TYR A 98 0.23 -4.57 6.53
C TYR A 98 0.92 -5.03 5.24
N GLY A 99 1.31 -4.09 4.36
CA GLY A 99 2.09 -4.39 3.16
C GLY A 99 3.44 -5.04 3.47
N PHE A 100 4.17 -4.49 4.45
CA PHE A 100 5.43 -5.06 4.93
C PHE A 100 5.25 -6.48 5.48
N SER A 101 4.18 -6.70 6.27
CA SER A 101 3.91 -7.98 6.91
C SER A 101 3.50 -9.06 5.91
N ILE A 102 2.69 -8.72 4.91
CA ILE A 102 2.29 -9.66 3.86
C ILE A 102 3.51 -10.08 3.04
N ASP A 103 4.36 -9.14 2.62
CA ASP A 103 5.58 -9.51 1.89
C ASP A 103 6.51 -10.39 2.74
N ALA A 104 6.59 -10.12 4.05
CA ALA A 104 7.33 -10.99 4.98
C ALA A 104 6.74 -12.40 5.12
N LEU A 105 5.41 -12.54 5.15
CA LEU A 105 4.71 -13.84 5.24
C LEU A 105 4.81 -14.66 3.96
N VAL A 106 4.80 -13.98 2.82
CA VAL A 106 4.84 -14.61 1.50
C VAL A 106 6.26 -15.13 1.19
N GLY A 107 7.23 -14.89 2.07
CA GLY A 107 8.53 -15.56 2.14
C GLY A 107 9.64 -14.90 1.30
N PRO A 108 10.93 -15.20 1.54
CA PRO A 108 12.01 -14.66 0.72
C PRO A 108 12.00 -15.33 -0.66
N TRP A 109 11.52 -14.59 -1.67
CA TRP A 109 11.36 -15.11 -3.05
C TRP A 109 12.66 -15.35 -3.83
N THR A 110 13.82 -14.98 -3.30
CA THR A 110 15.11 -15.16 -3.99
C THR A 110 16.25 -15.12 -2.98
N TYR A 111 17.05 -16.18 -2.94
CA TYR A 111 18.48 -16.11 -2.62
C TYR A 111 19.25 -15.84 -3.91
#